data_AF-A0A6J6PH82-F1
#
_entry.id   AF-A0A6J6PH82-F1
#
_cell.length_a   1.000
_cell.length_b   1.000
_cell.length_c   1.000
_cell.angle_alpha   90.00
_cell.angle_beta   90.00
_cell.angle_gamma   90.00
#
_symmetry.space_group_name_H-M   'P 1'
#
loop_
_entity.id
_entity.type
_entity.pdbx_description
1 polymer ?
#
loop_
_entity_poly.entity_id
_entity_poly.type
_entity_poly.pdbx_seq_one_letter_code
_entity_poly.pdbx_strand_id
1 'polypeptide(L)'
;MAATQQVWTATTDGREHRVEAELGPVSRRLRWSVDGAEVGTTKSASEKITVESTDPATAATVRVRFSTLGRPRRATLVREGSPDLDLVPEAGSAAATYEDRVREHPQRYAAIETLGGVATVVVPILVATLLARVAFSVPWPTIDLPDLPRIPWPDLPGIPWPDLPGIPWPDLPDIAVPAWIEWTARNAKYVWPVVLAFVLARVEIRRRRVQDEARRSADDEPPV
;
A
#
# COMPACT_ATOMS: atom_id res chain seq x y z
N MET A 1 21.20 25.30 11.32
CA MET A 1 21.76 24.03 10.81
C MET A 1 21.83 24.13 9.30
N ALA A 2 22.96 23.79 8.69
CA ALA A 2 23.05 23.75 7.22
C ALA A 2 21.98 22.79 6.68
N ALA A 3 21.28 23.18 5.62
CA ALA A 3 20.37 22.27 4.94
C ALA A 3 21.17 21.06 4.46
N THR A 4 20.81 19.87 4.93
CA THR A 4 21.44 18.64 4.44
C THR A 4 20.96 18.44 3.01
N GLN A 5 21.89 18.31 2.07
CA GLN A 5 21.58 18.03 0.68
C GLN A 5 21.66 16.53 0.43
N GLN A 6 20.76 16.01 -0.41
CA GLN A 6 20.81 14.65 -0.92
C GLN A 6 20.76 14.69 -2.43
N VAL A 7 21.67 13.99 -3.10
CA VAL A 7 21.72 13.91 -4.56
C VAL A 7 21.46 12.47 -5.02
N TRP A 8 20.78 12.34 -6.16
CA TRP A 8 20.66 11.12 -6.94
C TRP A 8 21.01 11.38 -8.40
N THR A 9 21.68 10.44 -9.06
CA THR A 9 22.07 10.55 -10.46
C THR A 9 21.75 9.28 -11.25
N ALA A 10 21.52 9.41 -12.55
CA ALA A 10 21.43 8.30 -13.49
C ALA A 10 21.76 8.78 -14.89
N THR A 11 22.33 7.91 -15.72
CA THR A 11 22.54 8.18 -17.15
C THR A 11 21.57 7.31 -17.95
N THR A 12 20.76 7.94 -18.81
CA THR A 12 19.85 7.22 -19.72
C THR A 12 19.77 7.95 -21.05
N ASP A 13 19.72 7.21 -22.16
CA ASP A 13 19.75 7.74 -23.53
C ASP A 13 20.90 8.75 -23.79
N GLY A 14 22.04 8.54 -23.11
CA GLY A 14 23.19 9.44 -23.18
C GLY A 14 23.04 10.76 -22.44
N ARG A 15 21.94 10.99 -21.71
CA ARG A 15 21.72 12.17 -20.87
C ARG A 15 21.91 11.86 -19.40
N GLU A 16 22.52 12.79 -18.67
CA GLU A 16 22.69 12.70 -17.23
C GLU A 16 21.49 13.34 -16.52
N HIS A 17 20.74 12.52 -15.79
CA HIS A 17 19.68 12.96 -14.90
C HIS A 17 20.23 13.14 -13.49
N ARG A 18 20.06 14.32 -12.92
CA ARG A 18 20.48 14.65 -11.55
C ARG A 18 19.32 15.25 -10.77
N VAL A 19 19.03 14.65 -9.62
CA VAL A 19 17.96 15.05 -8.71
C VAL A 19 18.57 15.45 -7.38
N GLU A 20 18.31 16.67 -6.95
CA GLU A 20 18.80 17.21 -5.69
C GLU A 20 17.64 17.50 -4.76
N ALA A 21 17.74 17.03 -3.52
CA ALA A 21 16.82 17.37 -2.45
C ALA A 21 17.54 18.21 -1.39
N GLU A 22 17.10 19.46 -1.24
CA GLU A 22 17.44 20.30 -0.10
C GLU A 22 16.51 19.94 1.06
N LEU A 23 17.06 19.34 2.12
CA LEU A 23 16.29 18.88 3.27
C LEU A 23 16.15 20.02 4.29
N GLY A 24 14.93 20.56 4.40
CA GLY A 24 14.53 21.47 5.45
C GLY A 24 13.81 20.77 6.61
N PRO A 25 13.55 21.47 7.73
CA PRO A 25 12.92 20.90 8.92
C PRO A 25 11.43 20.53 8.72
N VAL A 26 10.72 21.24 7.83
CA VAL A 26 9.27 21.05 7.61
C VAL A 26 8.97 20.63 6.17
N SER A 27 9.76 21.11 5.22
CA SER A 27 9.56 20.86 3.79
C SER A 27 10.90 20.69 3.12
N ARG A 28 10.86 20.07 1.94
CA ARG A 28 12.02 19.73 1.13
C ARG A 28 11.83 20.37 -0.23
N ARG A 29 12.90 20.94 -0.77
CA ARG A 29 12.91 21.42 -2.15
C ARG A 29 13.61 20.38 -3.01
N LEU A 30 12.97 19.98 -4.08
CA LEU A 30 13.50 19.06 -5.07
C LEU A 30 13.77 19.83 -6.34
N ARG A 31 14.98 19.65 -6.87
CA ARG A 31 15.41 20.18 -8.16
C ARG A 31 15.83 19.02 -9.04
N TRP A 32 15.27 18.94 -10.23
CA TRP A 32 15.66 17.98 -11.24
C TRP A 32 16.32 18.71 -12.40
N SER A 33 17.52 18.26 -12.75
CA SER A 33 18.32 18.73 -13.87
C SER A 33 18.66 17.59 -14.82
N VAL A 34 18.75 17.90 -16.12
CA VAL A 34 19.21 16.99 -17.16
C VAL A 34 20.35 17.67 -17.92
N ASP A 35 21.50 17.00 -18.00
CA ASP A 35 22.74 17.55 -18.57
C ASP A 35 23.13 18.93 -17.97
N GLY A 36 22.82 19.11 -16.69
CA GLY A 36 23.04 20.35 -15.94
C GLY A 36 21.96 21.44 -16.10
N ALA A 37 21.03 21.30 -17.06
CA ALA A 37 19.92 22.23 -17.22
C ALA A 37 18.74 21.85 -16.31
N GLU A 38 18.18 22.80 -15.55
CA GLU A 38 17.01 22.55 -14.71
C GLU A 38 15.77 22.29 -15.57
N VAL A 39 15.14 21.13 -15.39
CA VAL A 39 13.91 20.74 -16.11
C VAL A 39 12.69 20.73 -15.20
N GLY A 40 12.85 20.77 -13.88
CA GLY A 40 11.73 20.86 -12.95
C GLY A 40 12.15 21.12 -11.51
N THR A 41 11.28 21.79 -10.77
CA THR A 41 11.48 22.10 -9.36
C THR A 41 10.16 22.02 -8.60
N THR A 42 10.21 21.55 -7.36
CA THR A 42 9.03 21.53 -6.48
C THR A 42 9.43 21.63 -5.02
N LYS A 43 8.49 22.05 -4.18
CA LYS A 43 8.66 22.10 -2.73
C LYS A 43 7.49 21.41 -2.07
N SER A 44 7.77 20.44 -1.19
CA SER A 44 6.71 19.69 -0.52
C SER A 44 7.18 19.14 0.83
N ALA A 45 6.22 18.88 1.72
CA ALA A 45 6.41 18.16 2.97
C ALA A 45 6.03 16.67 2.86
N SER A 46 5.41 16.27 1.75
CA SER A 46 4.90 14.91 1.52
C SER A 46 6.02 13.86 1.52
N GLU A 47 5.72 12.64 1.97
CA GLU A 47 6.64 11.50 1.88
C GLU A 47 6.92 11.10 0.43
N LYS A 48 5.95 11.31 -0.46
CA LYS A 48 6.05 11.01 -1.89
C LYS A 48 5.93 12.33 -2.64
N ILE A 49 6.99 12.69 -3.36
CA ILE A 49 7.04 13.94 -4.12
C ILE A 49 7.31 13.59 -5.58
N THR A 50 6.58 14.25 -6.46
CA THR A 50 6.66 14.05 -7.91
C THR A 50 7.13 15.35 -8.55
N VAL A 51 8.09 15.25 -9.46
CA VAL A 51 8.61 16.36 -10.27
C VAL A 51 8.40 15.99 -11.73
N GLU A 52 7.60 16.75 -12.44
CA GLU A 52 7.37 16.59 -13.87
C GLU A 52 8.35 17.46 -14.65
N SER A 53 8.76 16.99 -15.84
CA SER A 53 9.60 17.79 -16.74
C SER A 53 8.78 18.93 -17.31
N THR A 54 9.33 20.13 -17.25
CA THR A 54 8.80 21.32 -17.93
C THR A 54 9.19 21.33 -19.42
N ASP A 55 10.23 20.57 -19.78
CA ASP A 55 10.73 20.46 -21.15
C ASP A 55 10.11 19.24 -21.88
N PRO A 56 9.39 19.45 -23.00
CA PRO A 56 8.84 18.38 -23.83
C PRO A 56 9.91 17.44 -24.39
N ALA A 57 11.11 17.94 -24.68
CA ALA A 57 12.22 17.11 -25.19
C ALA A 57 12.77 16.15 -24.13
N THR A 58 12.32 16.30 -22.89
CA THR A 58 12.72 15.49 -21.74
C THR A 58 11.50 15.01 -20.95
N ALA A 59 10.38 14.79 -21.66
CA ALA A 59 9.10 14.36 -21.09
C ALA A 59 9.26 13.09 -20.25
N ALA A 60 9.30 13.29 -18.94
CA ALA A 60 9.44 12.26 -17.93
C ALA A 60 9.05 12.85 -16.56
N THR A 61 8.95 11.96 -15.59
CA THR A 61 8.59 12.30 -14.22
C THR A 61 9.58 11.67 -13.27
N VAL A 62 10.09 12.43 -12.31
CA VAL A 62 10.88 11.92 -11.20
C VAL A 62 10.00 11.79 -9.97
N ARG A 63 9.92 10.58 -9.41
CA ARG A 63 9.26 10.31 -8.12
C ARG A 63 10.31 10.11 -7.04
N VAL A 64 10.29 10.96 -6.01
CA VAL A 64 11.19 10.85 -4.86
C VAL A 64 10.41 10.43 -3.63
N ARG A 65 10.94 9.43 -2.91
CA ARG A 65 10.39 8.90 -1.66
C ARG A 65 11.26 9.23 -0.47
N PHE A 66 10.58 9.60 0.59
CA PHE A 66 11.11 9.82 1.93
C PHE A 66 10.38 8.90 2.91
N SER A 67 10.98 8.63 4.06
CA SER A 67 10.22 8.02 5.15
C SER A 67 9.24 9.01 5.77
N THR A 68 8.34 8.51 6.62
CA THR A 68 7.50 9.28 7.54
C THR A 68 8.28 10.37 8.30
N LEU A 69 9.49 10.06 8.79
CA LEU A 69 10.38 11.02 9.48
C LEU A 69 11.22 11.90 8.53
N GLY A 70 10.90 11.91 7.23
CA GLY A 70 11.54 12.77 6.24
C GLY A 70 12.95 12.38 5.79
N ARG A 71 13.48 11.22 6.19
CA ARG A 71 14.77 10.72 5.69
C ARG A 71 14.66 10.35 4.21
N PRO A 72 15.63 10.73 3.36
CA PRO A 72 15.64 10.38 1.94
C PRO A 72 15.76 8.88 1.75
N ARG A 73 15.07 8.32 0.74
CA ARG A 73 15.07 6.88 0.45
C ARG A 73 15.46 6.60 -0.98
N ARG A 74 14.66 7.06 -1.95
CA ARG A 74 14.80 6.64 -3.35
C ARG A 74 14.29 7.73 -4.28
N ALA A 75 14.93 7.88 -5.44
CA ALA A 75 14.40 8.61 -6.58
C ALA A 75 14.22 7.64 -7.75
N THR A 76 13.10 7.73 -8.46
CA THR A 76 12.76 6.89 -9.61
C THR A 76 12.37 7.77 -10.78
N LEU A 77 13.05 7.63 -11.91
CA LEU A 77 12.70 8.22 -13.19
C LEU A 77 11.64 7.34 -13.85
N VAL A 78 10.58 7.99 -14.31
CA VAL A 78 9.42 7.36 -14.93
C VAL A 78 9.22 8.03 -16.28
N ARG A 79 9.26 7.23 -17.33
CA ARG A 79 9.04 7.70 -18.69
C ARG A 79 8.00 6.82 -19.34
N GLU A 80 7.12 7.43 -20.11
CA GLU A 80 6.11 6.70 -20.87
C GLU A 80 6.79 5.71 -21.84
N GLY A 81 6.28 4.48 -21.88
CA GLY A 81 6.82 3.43 -22.75
C GLY A 81 8.18 2.84 -22.33
N SER A 82 8.77 3.29 -21.22
CA SER A 82 10.05 2.76 -20.70
C SER A 82 9.87 2.17 -19.29
N PRO A 83 10.70 1.18 -18.88
CA PRO A 83 10.70 0.72 -17.51
C PRO A 83 11.13 1.83 -16.53
N ASP A 84 10.51 1.86 -15.35
CA ASP A 84 10.91 2.74 -14.25
C ASP A 84 12.40 2.52 -13.92
N LEU A 85 13.18 3.61 -13.90
CA LEU A 85 14.61 3.58 -13.62
C LEU A 85 14.89 4.21 -12.26
N ASP A 86 15.40 3.42 -11.31
CA ASP A 86 15.82 3.96 -10.02
C ASP A 86 17.16 4.70 -10.17
N LEU A 87 17.23 5.93 -9.67
CA LEU A 87 18.46 6.73 -9.67
C LEU A 87 19.37 6.32 -8.52
N VAL A 88 20.67 6.41 -8.76
CA VAL A 88 21.72 6.05 -7.81
C VAL A 88 21.92 7.18 -6.81
N PRO A 89 21.82 6.94 -5.50
CA PRO A 89 22.12 7.95 -4.49
C PRO A 89 23.62 8.27 -4.44
N GLU A 90 23.95 9.49 -4.06
CA GLU A 90 25.33 9.88 -3.76
C GLU A 90 25.98 8.96 -2.71
N ALA A 91 27.22 8.53 -2.96
CA ALA A 91 27.94 7.63 -2.07
C ALA A 91 28.12 8.24 -0.67
N GLY A 92 27.94 7.43 0.38
CA GLY A 92 28.02 7.87 1.77
C GLY A 92 26.83 8.71 2.26
N SER A 93 25.84 8.98 1.41
CA SER A 93 24.62 9.69 1.80
C SER A 93 23.67 8.81 2.62
N ALA A 94 22.67 9.45 3.26
CA ALA A 94 21.65 8.74 4.02
C ALA A 94 20.80 7.80 3.15
N ALA A 95 20.56 8.17 1.89
CA ALA A 95 19.88 7.30 0.93
C ALA A 95 20.74 6.10 0.53
N ALA A 96 22.04 6.28 0.28
CA ALA A 96 22.97 5.18 -0.02
C ALA A 96 23.05 4.18 1.15
N THR A 97 23.21 4.68 2.38
CA THR A 97 23.25 3.83 3.59
C THR A 97 21.93 3.08 3.82
N TYR A 98 20.81 3.64 3.37
CA TYR A 98 19.54 2.93 3.39
C TYR A 98 19.49 1.83 2.35
N GLU A 99 19.90 2.13 1.12
CA GLU A 99 19.91 1.17 0.02
C GLU A 99 20.82 -0.02 0.32
N ASP A 100 22.01 0.21 0.86
CA ASP A 100 22.94 -0.84 1.28
C ASP A 100 22.30 -1.78 2.32
N ARG A 101 21.67 -1.21 3.35
CA ARG A 101 20.97 -2.00 4.38
C ARG A 101 19.81 -2.83 3.81
N VAL A 102 19.09 -2.30 2.83
CA VAL A 102 18.00 -3.02 2.15
C VAL A 102 18.57 -4.17 1.32
N ARG A 103 19.69 -3.95 0.62
CA ARG A 103 20.39 -4.97 -0.18
C ARG A 103 20.96 -6.09 0.70
N GLU A 104 21.51 -5.76 1.85
CA GLU A 104 22.03 -6.73 2.81
C GLU A 104 20.93 -7.58 3.47
N HIS A 105 19.74 -7.00 3.65
CA HIS A 105 18.66 -7.63 4.43
C HIS A 105 17.30 -7.64 3.69
N PRO A 106 17.21 -8.20 2.48
CA PRO A 106 16.01 -8.07 1.64
C PRO A 106 14.78 -8.71 2.28
N GLN A 107 14.93 -9.86 2.94
CA GLN A 107 13.83 -10.56 3.60
C GLN A 107 13.27 -9.79 4.80
N ARG A 108 14.13 -9.10 5.56
CA ARG A 108 13.70 -8.31 6.73
C ARG A 108 12.85 -7.13 6.30
N TYR A 109 13.25 -6.43 5.25
CA TYR A 109 12.51 -5.28 4.73
C TYR A 109 11.19 -5.68 4.06
N ALA A 110 11.18 -6.77 3.29
CA ALA A 110 9.94 -7.32 2.74
C ALA A 110 8.95 -7.75 3.84
N ALA A 111 9.45 -8.37 4.91
CA ALA A 111 8.64 -8.76 6.06
C ALA A 111 8.05 -7.55 6.79
N ILE A 112 8.85 -6.52 7.08
CA ILE A 112 8.41 -5.29 7.77
C ILE A 112 7.39 -4.51 6.93
N GLU A 113 7.59 -4.39 5.63
CA GLU A 113 6.64 -3.73 4.71
C GLU A 113 5.27 -4.44 4.74
N THR A 114 5.30 -5.79 4.71
CA THR A 114 4.09 -6.61 4.78
C THR A 114 3.41 -6.50 6.16
N LEU A 115 4.19 -6.52 7.24
CA LEU A 115 3.70 -6.38 8.62
C LEU A 115 3.07 -4.99 8.86
N GLY A 116 3.62 -3.93 8.28
CA GLY A 116 3.06 -2.58 8.37
C GLY A 116 1.68 -2.47 7.72
N GLY A 117 1.49 -3.13 6.57
CA GLY A 117 0.18 -3.23 5.92
C GLY A 117 -0.85 -3.95 6.79
N VAL A 118 -0.47 -5.09 7.39
CA VAL A 118 -1.34 -5.87 8.29
C VAL A 118 -1.68 -5.08 9.56
N ALA A 119 -0.71 -4.41 10.17
CA ALA A 119 -0.91 -3.62 11.38
C ALA A 119 -1.95 -2.52 11.20
N THR A 120 -2.01 -1.90 10.01
CA THR A 120 -2.99 -0.84 9.69
C THR A 120 -4.44 -1.33 9.79
N VAL A 121 -4.69 -2.62 9.57
CA VAL A 121 -6.02 -3.24 9.68
C VAL A 121 -6.25 -3.83 11.08
N VAL A 122 -5.25 -4.54 11.61
CA VAL A 122 -5.39 -5.29 12.87
C VAL A 122 -5.46 -4.36 14.07
N VAL A 123 -4.65 -3.30 14.12
CA VAL A 123 -4.59 -2.39 15.27
C VAL A 123 -5.94 -1.71 15.54
N PRO A 124 -6.64 -1.10 14.55
CA PRO A 124 -7.97 -0.54 14.78
C PRO A 124 -9.00 -1.56 15.27
N ILE A 125 -8.95 -2.80 14.77
CA ILE A 125 -9.86 -3.88 15.21
C ILE A 125 -9.60 -4.24 16.67
N LEU A 126 -8.33 -4.40 17.06
CA LEU A 126 -7.96 -4.69 18.44
C LEU A 126 -8.36 -3.55 19.38
N VAL A 127 -8.13 -2.30 18.97
CA VAL A 127 -8.55 -1.11 19.73
C VAL A 127 -10.07 -1.07 19.86
N ALA A 128 -10.83 -1.28 18.78
CA ALA A 128 -12.30 -1.29 18.82
C ALA A 128 -12.83 -2.41 19.72
N THR A 129 -12.20 -3.59 19.68
CA THR A 129 -12.57 -4.74 20.52
C THR A 129 -12.28 -4.45 22.00
N LEU A 130 -11.13 -3.83 22.28
CA LEU A 130 -10.77 -3.39 23.63
C LEU A 130 -11.76 -2.34 24.16
N LEU A 131 -12.09 -1.33 23.36
CA LEU A 131 -13.06 -0.28 23.70
C LEU A 131 -14.46 -0.87 23.95
N ALA A 132 -14.91 -1.78 23.10
CA ALA A 132 -16.17 -2.50 23.30
C ALA A 132 -16.14 -3.28 24.62
N ARG A 133 -15.06 -4.02 24.89
CA ARG A 133 -14.92 -4.79 26.13
C ARG A 133 -14.94 -3.88 27.37
N VAL A 134 -14.26 -2.73 27.33
CA VAL A 134 -14.34 -1.74 28.41
C VAL A 134 -15.78 -1.23 28.55
N ALA A 135 -16.44 -0.89 27.44
CA ALA A 135 -17.82 -0.42 27.49
C ALA A 135 -18.79 -1.47 28.05
N PHE A 136 -18.66 -2.74 27.72
CA PHE A 136 -19.53 -3.77 28.29
C PHE A 136 -19.17 -4.17 29.72
N SER A 137 -18.01 -3.74 30.24
CA SER A 137 -17.56 -4.06 31.61
C SER A 137 -17.79 -2.91 32.60
N VAL A 138 -18.05 -1.70 32.11
CA VAL A 138 -18.31 -0.52 32.95
C VAL A 138 -19.82 -0.34 33.14
N PRO A 139 -20.32 -0.18 34.37
CA PRO A 139 -21.72 0.14 34.62
C PRO A 139 -21.99 1.61 34.24
N TRP A 140 -22.54 1.80 33.04
CA TRP A 140 -22.92 3.14 32.56
C TRP A 140 -24.17 3.65 33.29
N PRO A 141 -24.26 4.98 33.53
CA PRO A 141 -25.47 5.57 34.08
C PRO A 141 -26.65 5.42 33.11
N THR A 142 -27.78 4.95 33.61
CA THR A 142 -29.03 4.86 32.85
C THR A 142 -29.54 6.26 32.55
N ILE A 143 -29.75 6.57 31.26
CA ILE A 143 -30.43 7.80 30.83
C ILE A 143 -31.88 7.41 30.56
N ASP A 144 -32.82 7.95 31.33
CA ASP A 144 -34.25 7.73 31.11
C ASP A 144 -34.68 8.43 29.82
N LEU A 145 -34.98 7.64 28.78
CA LEU A 145 -35.60 8.13 27.55
C LEU A 145 -37.13 8.13 27.70
N PRO A 146 -37.84 9.16 27.23
CA PRO A 146 -39.29 9.23 27.31
C PRO A 146 -39.97 8.14 26.45
N ASP A 147 -41.03 7.54 26.99
CA ASP A 147 -41.81 6.49 26.32
C ASP A 147 -42.43 6.99 25.00
N LEU A 148 -42.14 6.29 23.90
CA LEU A 148 -42.77 6.52 22.60
C LEU A 148 -44.15 5.82 22.53
N PRO A 149 -45.19 6.46 21.98
CA PRO A 149 -46.53 5.88 21.89
C PRO A 149 -46.58 4.65 20.97
N ARG A 150 -47.22 3.57 21.45
CA ARG A 150 -47.39 2.31 20.70
C ARG A 150 -48.48 2.46 19.64
N ILE A 151 -48.14 2.19 18.38
CA ILE A 151 -49.09 2.15 17.25
C ILE A 151 -49.64 0.71 17.11
N PRO A 152 -50.95 0.48 17.20
CA PRO A 152 -51.53 -0.86 17.01
C PRO A 152 -51.57 -1.24 15.53
N TRP A 153 -51.15 -2.46 15.21
CA TRP A 153 -51.23 -3.04 13.86
C TRP A 153 -52.55 -3.80 13.66
N PRO A 154 -53.13 -3.80 12.45
CA PRO A 154 -54.37 -4.53 12.17
C PRO A 154 -54.13 -6.04 11.92
N ASP A 155 -55.07 -6.86 12.38
CA ASP A 155 -55.06 -8.32 12.17
C ASP A 155 -55.49 -8.69 10.74
N LEU A 156 -54.74 -9.58 10.10
CA LEU A 156 -55.05 -10.12 8.76
C LEU A 156 -55.73 -11.51 8.85
N PRO A 157 -56.70 -11.83 7.99
CA PRO A 157 -57.38 -13.12 8.00
C PRO A 157 -56.47 -14.24 7.47
N GLY A 158 -56.49 -15.39 8.17
CA GLY A 158 -55.69 -16.57 7.82
C GLY A 158 -56.24 -17.31 6.59
N ILE A 159 -55.35 -17.61 5.63
CA ILE A 159 -55.65 -18.45 4.46
C ILE A 159 -55.17 -19.88 4.75
N PRO A 160 -56.02 -20.91 4.64
CA PRO A 160 -55.59 -22.29 4.82
C PRO A 160 -54.84 -22.78 3.57
N TRP A 161 -53.65 -23.37 3.77
CA TRP A 161 -52.85 -24.01 2.73
C TRP A 161 -53.22 -25.50 2.61
N PRO A 162 -53.15 -26.11 1.41
CA PRO A 162 -53.41 -27.54 1.24
C PRO A 162 -52.19 -28.40 1.62
N ASP A 163 -52.46 -29.54 2.26
CA ASP A 163 -51.43 -30.52 2.63
C ASP A 163 -50.93 -31.31 1.41
N LEU A 164 -49.61 -31.31 1.18
CA LEU A 164 -48.94 -32.14 0.16
C LEU A 164 -48.30 -33.37 0.81
N PRO A 165 -48.34 -34.56 0.15
CA PRO A 165 -47.69 -35.76 0.66
C PRO A 165 -46.17 -35.61 0.64
N GLY A 166 -45.53 -35.89 1.79
CA GLY A 166 -44.08 -35.78 1.98
C GLY A 166 -43.29 -36.82 1.21
N ILE A 167 -42.34 -36.37 0.39
CA ILE A 167 -41.35 -37.21 -0.29
C ILE A 167 -40.16 -37.37 0.68
N PRO A 168 -39.77 -38.59 1.10
CA PRO A 168 -38.59 -38.78 1.92
C PRO A 168 -37.34 -38.57 1.07
N TRP A 169 -36.60 -37.50 1.36
CA TRP A 169 -35.26 -37.29 0.82
C TRP A 169 -34.24 -38.09 1.65
N PRO A 170 -33.21 -38.69 1.02
CA PRO A 170 -32.13 -39.32 1.76
C PRO A 170 -31.33 -38.27 2.52
N ASP A 171 -31.00 -38.56 3.79
CA ASP A 171 -30.14 -37.72 4.62
C ASP A 171 -28.75 -37.62 3.97
N LEU A 172 -28.39 -36.40 3.54
CA LEU A 172 -27.01 -36.09 3.18
C LEU A 172 -26.20 -36.04 4.48
N PRO A 173 -24.98 -36.60 4.52
CA PRO A 173 -24.12 -36.47 5.70
C PRO A 173 -23.89 -34.98 5.98
N ASP A 174 -24.10 -34.56 7.23
CA ASP A 174 -23.81 -33.21 7.71
C ASP A 174 -22.30 -32.94 7.63
N ILE A 175 -21.83 -32.51 6.45
CA ILE A 175 -20.51 -31.91 6.32
C ILE A 175 -20.63 -30.50 6.90
N ALA A 176 -20.45 -30.40 8.22
CA ALA A 176 -20.43 -29.13 8.92
C ALA A 176 -19.32 -28.26 8.32
N VAL A 177 -19.73 -27.21 7.61
CA VAL A 177 -18.80 -26.18 7.17
C VAL A 177 -18.22 -25.53 8.43
N PRO A 178 -16.89 -25.51 8.61
CA PRO A 178 -16.30 -24.91 9.81
C PRO A 178 -16.83 -23.49 10.01
N ALA A 179 -17.23 -23.15 11.24
CA ALA A 179 -17.87 -21.88 11.56
C ALA A 179 -17.09 -20.63 11.10
N TRP A 180 -15.76 -20.74 10.99
CA TRP A 180 -14.91 -19.67 10.46
C TRP A 180 -15.17 -19.39 8.98
N ILE A 181 -15.50 -20.41 8.16
CA ILE A 181 -15.80 -20.25 6.74
C ILE A 181 -17.12 -19.48 6.56
N GLU A 182 -18.14 -19.86 7.33
CA GLU A 182 -19.45 -19.22 7.29
C GLU A 182 -19.38 -17.76 7.78
N TRP A 183 -18.61 -17.51 8.84
CA TRP A 183 -18.31 -16.17 9.32
C TRP A 183 -17.54 -15.34 8.28
N THR A 184 -16.53 -15.92 7.63
CA THR A 184 -15.74 -15.24 6.59
C THR A 184 -16.59 -14.90 5.37
N ALA A 185 -17.47 -15.80 4.92
CA ALA A 185 -18.38 -15.55 3.81
C ALA A 185 -19.37 -14.42 4.15
N ARG A 186 -19.94 -14.42 5.36
CA ARG A 186 -20.86 -13.37 5.83
C ARG A 186 -20.17 -12.01 5.99
N ASN A 187 -18.87 -12.02 6.27
CA ASN A 187 -18.03 -10.83 6.42
C ASN A 187 -17.15 -10.56 5.18
N ALA A 188 -17.50 -11.13 4.02
CA ALA A 188 -16.68 -11.06 2.81
C ALA A 188 -16.28 -9.63 2.45
N LYS A 189 -17.16 -8.65 2.64
CA LYS A 189 -16.89 -7.23 2.37
C LYS A 189 -15.67 -6.67 3.12
N TYR A 190 -15.32 -7.24 4.27
CA TYR A 190 -14.17 -6.85 5.08
C TYR A 190 -12.91 -7.65 4.75
N VAL A 191 -13.07 -8.90 4.32
CA VAL A 191 -11.96 -9.83 4.04
C VAL A 191 -11.42 -9.63 2.62
N TRP A 192 -12.29 -9.28 1.67
CA TRP A 192 -11.95 -9.12 0.26
C TRP A 192 -10.78 -8.15 -0.02
N PRO A 193 -10.66 -6.97 0.63
CA PRO A 193 -9.56 -6.04 0.35
C PRO A 193 -8.18 -6.60 0.76
N VAL A 194 -8.13 -7.37 1.84
CA VAL A 194 -6.89 -8.03 2.32
C VAL A 194 -6.46 -9.12 1.35
N VAL A 195 -7.42 -9.93 0.87
CA VAL A 195 -7.18 -10.95 -0.15
C VAL A 195 -6.70 -10.31 -1.46
N LEU A 196 -7.33 -9.21 -1.90
CA LEU A 196 -6.91 -8.46 -3.08
C LEU A 196 -5.47 -7.95 -2.96
N ALA A 197 -5.12 -7.34 -1.82
CA ALA A 197 -3.77 -6.85 -1.57
C ALA A 197 -2.73 -7.98 -1.61
N PHE A 198 -3.04 -9.13 -1.01
CA PHE A 198 -2.18 -10.32 -1.06
C PHE A 198 -1.97 -10.82 -2.50
N VAL A 199 -3.04 -10.92 -3.30
CA VAL A 199 -2.95 -11.34 -4.70
C VAL A 199 -2.11 -10.35 -5.53
N LEU A 200 -2.36 -9.04 -5.40
CA LEU A 200 -1.57 -8.01 -6.08
C LEU A 200 -0.08 -8.09 -5.71
N ALA A 201 0.24 -8.30 -4.43
CA ALA A 201 1.62 -8.48 -3.98
C ALA A 201 2.27 -9.73 -4.61
N ARG A 202 1.54 -10.85 -4.72
CA ARG A 202 2.04 -12.08 -5.35
C ARG A 202 2.28 -11.91 -6.84
N VAL A 203 1.39 -11.19 -7.54
CA VAL A 203 1.56 -10.83 -8.95
C VAL A 203 2.80 -9.96 -9.15
N GLU A 204 2.99 -8.95 -8.30
CA GLU A 204 4.16 -8.06 -8.34
C GLU A 204 5.48 -8.82 -8.08
N ILE A 205 5.51 -9.75 -7.12
CA ILE A 205 6.68 -10.60 -6.87
C ILE A 205 7.01 -11.47 -8.09
N ARG A 206 6.00 -12.04 -8.75
CA ARG A 206 6.21 -12.85 -9.96
C ARG A 206 6.75 -11.99 -11.10
N ARG A 207 6.24 -10.77 -11.26
CA ARG A 207 6.72 -9.81 -12.26
C ARG A 207 8.20 -9.49 -12.06
N ARG A 208 8.63 -9.25 -10.81
CA ARG A 208 10.04 -8.94 -10.50
C ARG A 208 10.98 -10.10 -10.82
N ARG A 209 10.58 -11.33 -10.54
CA ARG A 209 11.39 -12.52 -10.90
C ARG A 209 11.63 -12.64 -12.40
N VAL A 210 10.60 -12.40 -13.21
CA VAL A 210 10.73 -12.43 -14.68
C VAL A 210 11.65 -11.31 -15.18
N GLN A 211 11.61 -10.13 -14.54
CA GLN A 211 12.51 -9.02 -14.88
C GLN A 211 13.97 -9.29 -14.46
N ASP A 212 14.18 -9.93 -13.30
CA ASP A 212 15.51 -10.28 -12.82
C ASP A 212 16.14 -11.42 -13.65
N GLU A 213 15.34 -12.39 -14.09
CA GLU A 213 15.75 -13.43 -15.03
C GLU A 213 16.12 -12.83 -16.39
N ALA A 214 15.30 -11.93 -16.94
CA ALA A 214 15.59 -11.25 -18.20
C ALA A 214 16.88 -10.39 -18.16
N ARG A 215 17.19 -9.76 -17.01
CA ARG A 215 18.45 -9.03 -16.81
C ARG A 215 19.67 -9.95 -16.78
N ARG A 216 19.58 -11.08 -16.07
CA ARG A 216 20.67 -12.06 -16.04
C ARG A 216 20.97 -12.61 -17.42
N SER A 217 19.92 -12.90 -18.21
CA SER A 217 20.08 -13.35 -19.60
C SER A 217 20.72 -12.28 -20.50
N ALA A 218 20.46 -11.00 -20.25
CA ALA A 218 21.05 -9.89 -21.00
C ALA A 218 22.50 -9.59 -20.60
N ASP A 219 22.89 -9.86 -19.36
CA ASP A 219 24.28 -9.75 -18.89
C ASP A 219 25.14 -10.96 -19.32
N ASP A 220 24.53 -12.13 -19.56
CA ASP A 220 25.21 -13.35 -20.03
C ASP A 220 25.39 -13.43 -21.56
N GLU A 221 24.81 -12.49 -22.34
CA GLU A 221 24.96 -12.45 -23.79
C GLU A 221 26.21 -11.64 -24.18
N PRO A 222 27.31 -12.28 -24.64
CA PRO A 222 28.53 -11.57 -24.98
C PRO A 222 28.29 -10.68 -26.22
N PRO A 223 28.93 -9.49 -26.29
CA PRO A 223 28.79 -8.61 -27.43
C PRO A 223 29.26 -9.31 -28.72
N VAL A 224 28.37 -9.33 -29.73
CA VAL A 224 28.63 -9.86 -31.09
C VAL A 224 29.33 -8.81 -31.95
#